data_AF-A0A8S0WN70-F1
#
_entry.id   AF-A0A8S0WN70-F1
#
_cell.length_a   1.000
_cell.length_b   1.000
_cell.length_c   1.000
_cell.angle_alpha   90.00
_cell.angle_beta   90.00
_cell.angle_gamma   90.00
#
_symmetry.space_group_name_H-M   'P 1'
#
loop_
_entity.id
_entity.type
_entity.pdbx_description
1 polymer ?
#
loop_
_entity_poly.entity_id
_entity_poly.type
_entity_poly.pdbx_seq_one_letter_code
_entity_poly.pdbx_strand_id
1 'polypeptide(L)'
;MAEAKRDAHTRAKHLEKLKQKLAKLKELDGEAHTKAHCALYSHIVYKRYLQIDAKGNLRINQKAVKAAERLDGKYLIRTSDDTVSIEDITLGFKQLWEVERAFRTLKTTLELRPVYHRKDDRICAHVLLCWLALLLVRLAEVETQQTWANLRFELEKIYLVEWESTDGKVFQRTELTHEQTGIFPALKLPEPPRIWDISLPKGQKV
;
A
#
# COMPACT_ATOMS: atom_id res chain seq x y z
N MET A 1 3.51 -3.55 -24.02
CA MET A 1 3.60 -2.10 -24.34
C MET A 1 3.24 -1.18 -23.17
N ALA A 2 2.28 -1.51 -22.30
CA ALA A 2 1.89 -0.64 -21.18
C ALA A 2 3.01 -0.43 -20.13
N GLU A 3 3.78 -1.47 -19.80
CA GLU A 3 4.89 -1.41 -18.84
C GLU A 3 6.03 -0.51 -19.33
N ALA A 4 6.48 -0.66 -20.58
CA ALA A 4 7.49 0.21 -21.16
C ALA A 4 7.10 1.70 -21.12
N LYS A 5 5.83 2.03 -21.33
CA LYS A 5 5.31 3.41 -21.19
C LYS A 5 5.39 3.91 -19.73
N ARG A 6 5.09 3.05 -18.76
CA ARG A 6 5.19 3.39 -17.33
C ARG A 6 6.64 3.63 -16.90
N ASP A 7 7.56 2.79 -17.36
CA ASP A 7 9.00 2.93 -17.07
C ASP A 7 9.56 4.20 -17.70
N ALA A 8 9.22 4.47 -18.96
CA ALA A 8 9.59 5.70 -19.66
C ALA A 8 9.07 6.95 -18.93
N HIS A 9 7.80 6.94 -18.48
CA HIS A 9 7.22 8.04 -17.70
C HIS A 9 7.93 8.25 -16.37
N THR A 10 8.24 7.16 -15.66
CA THR A 10 8.95 7.19 -14.38
C THR A 10 10.37 7.74 -14.57
N ARG A 11 11.09 7.30 -15.61
CA ARG A 11 12.40 7.84 -15.99
C ARG A 11 12.31 9.33 -16.30
N ALA A 12 11.34 9.76 -17.11
CA ALA A 12 11.16 11.17 -17.45
C ALA A 12 11.01 12.04 -16.20
N LYS A 13 10.16 11.63 -15.24
CA LYS A 13 10.01 12.30 -13.94
C LYS A 13 11.30 12.34 -13.14
N HIS A 14 12.07 11.24 -13.12
CA HIS A 14 13.35 11.20 -12.42
C HIS A 14 14.38 12.15 -13.04
N LEU A 15 14.47 12.20 -14.37
CA LEU A 15 15.37 13.09 -15.09
C LEU A 15 15.00 14.56 -14.92
N GLU A 16 13.70 14.87 -14.91
CA GLU A 16 13.21 16.23 -14.65
C GLU A 16 13.62 16.70 -13.24
N LYS A 17 13.33 15.89 -12.21
CA LYS A 17 13.77 16.18 -10.83
C LYS A 17 15.30 16.28 -10.71
N LEU A 18 16.02 15.44 -11.44
CA LEU A 18 17.48 15.46 -11.44
C LEU A 18 18.01 16.78 -12.03
N LYS A 19 17.46 17.23 -13.16
CA LYS A 19 17.80 18.53 -13.78
C LYS A 19 17.54 19.69 -12.83
N GLN A 20 16.39 19.70 -12.16
CA GLN A 20 16.07 20.74 -11.16
C GLN A 20 17.06 20.75 -9.99
N LYS A 21 17.51 19.58 -9.53
CA LYS A 21 18.50 19.49 -8.44
C LYS A 21 19.90 19.91 -8.89
N LEU A 22 20.30 19.55 -10.11
CA LEU A 22 21.58 19.98 -10.70
C LEU A 22 21.61 21.49 -10.92
N ALA A 23 20.51 22.11 -11.35
CA ALA A 23 20.43 23.56 -11.51
C ALA A 23 20.57 24.34 -10.19
N LYS A 24 20.28 23.72 -9.05
CA LYS A 24 20.44 24.31 -7.71
C LYS A 24 21.82 24.09 -7.12
N LEU A 25 22.65 23.24 -7.72
CA LEU A 25 24.01 22.98 -7.26
C LEU A 25 24.94 24.05 -7.83
N LYS A 26 25.83 24.59 -7.00
CA LYS A 26 26.93 25.43 -7.46
C LYS A 26 27.96 24.54 -8.19
N GLU A 27 28.50 25.05 -9.30
CA GLU A 27 29.61 24.40 -9.98
C GLU A 27 30.85 24.44 -9.08
N LEU A 28 31.51 23.29 -8.96
CA LEU A 28 32.79 23.11 -8.30
C LEU A 28 33.88 23.31 -9.36
N ASP A 29 34.83 24.22 -9.13
CA ASP A 29 36.04 24.38 -9.93
C ASP A 29 37.24 23.82 -9.15
N GLY A 30 37.20 22.51 -8.84
CA GLY A 30 38.25 21.83 -8.08
C GLY A 30 38.15 21.96 -6.55
N GLU A 31 37.07 22.57 -6.05
CA GLU A 31 36.77 22.65 -4.62
C GLU A 31 36.23 21.32 -4.04
N ALA A 32 36.31 21.16 -2.72
CA ALA A 32 35.77 20.00 -2.02
C ALA A 32 34.25 19.86 -2.25
N HIS A 33 33.79 18.63 -2.45
CA HIS A 33 32.37 18.35 -2.70
C HIS A 33 31.48 18.86 -1.56
N THR A 34 30.48 19.67 -1.91
CA THR A 34 29.46 20.11 -0.95
C THR A 34 28.57 18.95 -0.49
N LYS A 35 27.97 19.06 0.70
CA LYS A 35 27.05 18.05 1.25
C LYS A 35 25.91 17.70 0.28
N ALA A 36 25.40 18.68 -0.45
CA ALA A 36 24.37 18.50 -1.47
C ALA A 36 24.86 17.69 -2.68
N HIS A 37 26.13 17.86 -3.07
CA HIS A 37 26.79 17.11 -4.13
C HIS A 37 26.91 15.62 -3.76
N CYS A 38 27.43 15.33 -2.56
CA CYS A 38 27.56 13.97 -2.04
C CYS A 38 26.19 13.28 -1.88
N ALA A 39 25.17 14.01 -1.40
CA ALA A 39 23.81 13.49 -1.24
C ALA A 39 23.16 13.11 -2.58
N LEU A 40 23.45 13.87 -3.65
CA LEU A 40 22.93 13.56 -4.97
C LEU A 40 23.64 12.34 -5.58
N TYR A 41 24.96 12.25 -5.41
CA TYR A 41 25.76 11.13 -5.89
C TYR A 41 25.48 9.81 -5.16
N SER A 42 25.12 9.86 -3.88
CA SER A 42 24.75 8.66 -3.10
C SER A 42 23.29 8.24 -3.29
N HIS A 43 22.45 9.07 -3.92
CA HIS A 43 21.03 8.79 -4.06
C HIS A 43 20.77 7.59 -4.99
N ILE A 44 20.14 6.54 -4.46
CA ILE A 44 19.96 5.24 -5.13
C ILE A 44 19.32 5.33 -6.52
N VAL A 45 18.39 6.27 -6.71
CA VAL A 45 17.70 6.47 -8.00
C VAL A 45 18.54 7.28 -8.98
N TYR A 46 19.20 8.35 -8.52
CA TYR A 46 19.81 9.36 -9.39
C TYR A 46 21.25 9.01 -9.76
N LYS A 47 21.98 8.34 -8.87
CA LYS A 47 23.37 7.89 -9.08
C LYS A 47 23.58 7.22 -10.44
N ARG A 48 22.63 6.38 -10.87
CA ARG A 48 22.71 5.64 -12.14
C ARG A 48 22.79 6.53 -13.39
N TYR A 49 22.28 7.77 -13.30
CA TYR A 49 22.21 8.72 -14.41
C TYR A 49 23.26 9.82 -14.32
N LEU A 50 24.15 9.76 -13.32
CA LEU A 50 25.15 10.79 -13.07
C LEU A 50 26.55 10.33 -13.52
N GLN A 51 27.31 11.29 -14.01
CA GLN A 51 28.74 11.18 -14.27
C GLN A 51 29.44 12.36 -13.61
N ILE A 52 30.70 12.16 -13.20
CA ILE A 52 31.56 13.22 -12.66
C ILE A 52 32.48 13.69 -13.77
N ASP A 53 32.53 15.00 -13.99
CA ASP A 53 33.44 15.65 -14.93
C ASP A 53 34.85 15.80 -14.32
N ALA A 54 35.85 16.13 -15.15
CA ALA A 54 37.24 16.33 -14.71
C ALA A 54 37.39 17.39 -13.60
N LYS A 55 36.44 18.33 -13.51
CA LYS A 55 36.38 19.39 -12.48
C LYS A 55 35.67 18.97 -11.17
N GLY A 56 35.17 17.73 -11.10
CA GLY A 56 34.42 17.22 -9.96
C GLY A 56 32.92 17.50 -10.00
N ASN A 57 32.39 18.06 -11.10
CA ASN A 57 30.97 18.41 -11.26
C ASN A 57 30.10 17.22 -11.69
N LEU A 58 28.90 17.13 -11.13
CA LEU A 58 27.89 16.14 -11.54
C LEU A 58 27.18 16.58 -12.82
N ARG A 59 27.25 15.73 -13.84
CA ARG A 59 26.49 15.89 -15.10
C ARG A 59 25.64 14.66 -15.38
N ILE A 60 24.61 14.85 -16.20
CA ILE A 60 23.75 13.74 -16.63
C ILE A 60 24.49 12.92 -17.68
N ASN A 61 24.65 11.63 -17.42
CA ASN A 61 25.24 10.67 -18.35
C ASN A 61 24.21 10.25 -19.40
N GLN A 62 24.25 10.87 -20.58
CA GLN A 62 23.33 10.55 -21.68
C GLN A 62 23.46 9.10 -22.17
N LYS A 63 24.65 8.49 -22.08
CA LYS A 63 24.82 7.07 -22.44
C LYS A 63 24.07 6.16 -21.47
N ALA A 64 24.15 6.45 -20.17
CA ALA A 64 23.41 5.71 -19.15
C ALA A 64 21.89 5.87 -19.30
N VAL A 65 21.43 7.07 -19.69
CA VAL A 65 20.00 7.31 -19.99
C VAL A 65 19.54 6.47 -21.17
N LYS A 66 20.28 6.47 -22.30
CA LYS A 66 19.95 5.64 -23.47
C LYS A 66 20.00 4.15 -23.17
N ALA A 67 20.96 3.71 -22.35
CA ALA A 67 21.05 2.31 -21.93
C ALA A 67 19.84 1.88 -21.09
N ALA A 68 19.37 2.76 -20.19
CA ALA A 68 18.16 2.53 -19.42
C ALA A 68 16.90 2.50 -20.30
N GLU A 69 16.76 3.42 -21.25
CA GLU A 69 15.65 3.45 -22.21
C GLU A 69 15.54 2.17 -23.03
N ARG A 70 16.68 1.56 -23.44
CA ARG A 70 16.70 0.28 -24.15
C ARG A 70 16.15 -0.89 -23.33
N LEU A 71 16.14 -0.76 -22.00
CA LEU A 71 15.72 -1.79 -21.05
C LEU A 71 14.28 -1.59 -20.56
N ASP A 72 13.57 -0.56 -21.01
CA ASP A 72 12.20 -0.30 -20.57
C ASP A 72 11.25 -1.46 -20.89
N GLY A 73 10.46 -1.87 -19.89
CA GLY A 73 9.53 -2.98 -20.01
C GLY A 73 10.19 -4.34 -20.23
N LYS A 74 11.51 -4.47 -20.02
CA LYS A 74 12.23 -5.74 -20.06
C LYS A 74 12.54 -6.21 -18.66
N TYR A 75 12.28 -7.49 -18.40
CA TYR A 75 12.55 -8.14 -17.13
C TYR A 75 13.55 -9.28 -17.34
N LEU A 76 14.45 -9.47 -16.37
CA LEU A 76 15.30 -10.65 -16.30
C LEU A 76 14.84 -11.46 -15.10
N ILE A 77 14.33 -12.66 -15.36
CA ILE A 77 13.96 -13.62 -14.32
C ILE A 77 15.00 -14.73 -14.36
N ARG A 78 15.57 -15.05 -13.20
CA ARG A 78 16.48 -16.18 -13.02
C ARG A 78 15.77 -17.20 -12.14
N THR A 79 15.54 -18.39 -12.68
CA THR A 79 15.02 -19.54 -11.95
C THR A 79 16.08 -20.65 -11.95
N SER A 80 16.03 -21.53 -10.95
CA SER A 80 16.79 -22.79 -10.91
C SER A 80 15.95 -24.00 -11.35
N ASP A 81 14.66 -23.77 -11.61
CA ASP A 81 13.71 -24.80 -12.01
C ASP A 81 13.46 -24.69 -13.51
N ASP A 82 13.85 -25.73 -14.23
CA ASP A 82 13.77 -25.84 -15.70
C ASP A 82 12.49 -26.55 -16.16
N THR A 83 11.64 -27.00 -15.22
CA THR A 83 10.41 -27.77 -15.53
C THR A 83 9.20 -26.87 -15.74
N VAL A 84 9.24 -25.63 -15.25
CA VAL A 84 8.14 -24.68 -15.30
C VAL A 84 8.17 -23.92 -16.62
N SER A 85 7.00 -23.71 -17.22
CA SER A 85 6.88 -22.92 -18.44
C SER A 85 7.33 -21.47 -18.24
N ILE A 86 7.84 -20.84 -19.30
CA ILE A 86 8.26 -19.44 -19.25
C ILE A 86 7.07 -18.54 -18.87
N GLU A 87 5.88 -18.87 -19.39
CA GLU A 87 4.62 -18.19 -19.10
C GLU A 87 4.30 -18.25 -17.60
N ASP A 88 4.37 -19.42 -16.98
CA ASP A 88 4.09 -19.59 -15.55
C ASP A 88 5.14 -18.93 -14.66
N ILE A 89 6.42 -19.00 -15.04
CA ILE A 89 7.50 -18.27 -14.35
C ILE A 89 7.22 -16.77 -14.37
N THR A 90 6.86 -16.22 -15.53
CA THR A 90 6.56 -14.79 -15.65
C THR A 90 5.29 -14.40 -14.89
N LEU A 91 4.27 -15.26 -14.88
CA LEU A 91 3.04 -15.04 -14.14
C LEU A 91 3.28 -15.06 -12.62
N GLY A 92 4.00 -16.08 -12.11
CA GLY A 92 4.36 -16.18 -10.70
C GLY A 92 5.24 -15.01 -10.26
N PHE A 93 6.19 -14.59 -11.09
CA PHE A 93 6.98 -13.39 -10.80
C PHE A 93 6.12 -12.13 -10.76
N LYS A 94 5.11 -12.02 -11.64
CA LYS A 94 4.13 -10.93 -11.54
C LYS A 94 3.40 -11.00 -10.20
N GLN A 95 2.91 -12.15 -9.75
CA GLN A 95 2.22 -12.28 -8.45
C GLN A 95 3.03 -11.79 -7.23
N LEU A 96 4.35 -11.62 -7.34
CA LEU A 96 5.16 -10.96 -6.29
C LEU A 96 4.62 -9.58 -5.90
N TRP A 97 4.00 -8.84 -6.83
CA TRP A 97 3.37 -7.54 -6.51
C TRP A 97 2.20 -7.70 -5.53
N GLU A 98 1.47 -8.83 -5.58
CA GLU A 98 0.38 -9.14 -4.66
C GLU A 98 0.89 -9.42 -3.26
N VAL A 99 2.02 -10.14 -3.17
CA VAL A 99 2.75 -10.39 -1.93
C VAL A 99 3.25 -9.08 -1.33
N GLU A 100 3.87 -8.20 -2.13
CA GLU A 100 4.29 -6.88 -1.69
C GLU A 100 3.11 -6.03 -1.20
N ARG A 101 1.98 -6.07 -1.93
CA ARG A 101 0.74 -5.40 -1.50
C ARG A 101 0.26 -5.97 -0.17
N ALA A 102 0.27 -7.27 0.03
CA ALA A 102 -0.12 -7.91 1.29
C ALA A 102 0.79 -7.47 2.46
N PHE A 103 2.11 -7.46 2.24
CA PHE A 103 3.07 -6.95 3.22
C PHE A 103 2.88 -5.47 3.53
N ARG A 104 2.48 -4.67 2.53
CA ARG A 104 2.13 -3.26 2.74
C ARG A 104 0.90 -3.15 3.63
N THR A 105 -0.19 -3.85 3.29
CA THR A 105 -1.42 -3.88 4.10
C THR A 105 -1.15 -4.31 5.55
N LEU A 106 -0.34 -5.34 5.75
CA LEU A 106 0.09 -5.77 7.09
C LEU A 106 0.75 -4.64 7.88
N LYS A 107 1.68 -3.90 7.25
CA LYS A 107 2.44 -2.85 7.93
C LYS A 107 1.61 -1.58 8.14
N THR A 108 0.72 -1.23 7.22
CA THR A 108 -0.02 0.04 7.26
C THR A 108 -1.38 -0.10 7.89
N THR A 109 -2.22 -0.98 7.36
CA THR A 109 -3.64 -1.05 7.74
C THR A 109 -3.86 -1.91 8.96
N LEU A 110 -3.06 -2.98 9.09
CA LEU A 110 -3.17 -3.94 10.18
C LEU A 110 -2.10 -3.70 11.27
N GLU A 111 -1.38 -2.59 11.17
CA GLU A 111 -0.44 -2.10 12.18
C GLU A 111 0.51 -3.17 12.73
N LEU A 112 0.99 -4.07 11.86
CA LEU A 112 2.04 -5.03 12.21
C LEU A 112 3.30 -4.31 12.73
N ARG A 113 3.47 -3.04 12.36
CA ARG A 113 4.47 -2.14 12.94
C ARG A 113 3.81 -0.80 13.22
N PRO A 114 4.07 -0.17 14.37
CA PRO A 114 5.06 -0.52 15.40
C PRO A 114 4.57 -1.59 16.42
N VAL A 115 5.44 -2.55 16.77
CA VAL A 115 5.18 -3.55 17.81
C VAL A 115 5.66 -2.99 19.16
N TYR A 116 4.74 -2.56 20.01
CA TYR A 116 5.06 -2.06 21.36
C TYR A 116 5.10 -3.16 22.44
N HIS A 117 4.97 -4.42 22.04
CA HIS A 117 4.96 -5.57 22.93
C HIS A 117 6.37 -5.88 23.45
N ARG A 118 6.50 -6.09 24.76
CA ARG A 118 7.78 -6.40 25.45
C ARG A 118 8.02 -7.89 25.70
N LYS A 119 6.96 -8.72 25.63
CA LYS A 119 7.03 -10.17 25.87
C LYS A 119 6.90 -10.90 24.55
N ASP A 120 7.71 -11.93 24.35
CA ASP A 120 7.76 -12.71 23.10
C ASP A 120 6.39 -13.28 22.73
N ASP A 121 5.67 -13.88 23.69
CA ASP A 121 4.33 -14.44 23.45
C ASP A 121 3.35 -13.40 22.89
N ARG A 122 3.43 -12.15 23.35
CA ARG A 122 2.57 -11.07 22.87
C ARG A 122 2.94 -10.61 21.47
N ILE A 123 4.23 -10.66 21.13
CA ILE A 123 4.72 -10.39 19.77
C ILE A 123 4.17 -11.47 18.83
N CYS A 124 4.30 -12.75 19.18
CA CYS A 124 3.76 -13.87 18.41
C CYS A 124 2.23 -13.76 18.23
N ALA A 125 1.50 -13.45 19.30
CA ALA A 125 0.05 -13.25 19.24
C ALA A 125 -0.34 -12.08 18.31
N HIS A 126 0.35 -10.93 18.40
CA HIS A 126 0.10 -9.78 17.51
C HIS A 126 0.32 -10.13 16.04
N VAL A 127 1.43 -10.79 15.73
CA VAL A 127 1.75 -11.23 14.36
C VAL A 127 0.67 -12.19 13.83
N LEU A 128 0.23 -13.14 14.65
CA LEU A 128 -0.85 -14.07 14.30
C LEU A 128 -2.17 -13.35 14.03
N LEU A 129 -2.56 -12.40 14.89
CA LEU A 129 -3.77 -11.60 14.70
C LEU A 129 -3.69 -10.75 13.43
N CYS A 130 -2.56 -10.11 13.14
CA CYS A 130 -2.37 -9.37 11.89
C CYS A 130 -2.47 -10.28 10.67
N TRP A 131 -1.94 -11.51 10.74
CA TRP A 131 -2.04 -12.49 9.66
C TRP A 131 -3.48 -12.96 9.44
N LEU A 132 -4.22 -13.27 10.51
CA LEU A 132 -5.65 -13.62 10.43
C LEU A 132 -6.47 -12.45 9.88
N ALA A 133 -6.21 -11.23 10.33
CA ALA A 133 -6.86 -10.05 9.79
C ALA A 133 -6.56 -9.86 8.30
N LEU A 134 -5.32 -10.10 7.86
CA LEU A 134 -4.97 -10.06 6.44
C LEU A 134 -5.78 -11.10 5.64
N LEU A 135 -5.92 -12.31 6.16
CA LEU A 135 -6.73 -13.36 5.53
C LEU A 135 -8.18 -12.89 5.34
N LEU A 136 -8.79 -12.33 6.39
CA LEU A 136 -10.16 -11.79 6.32
C LEU A 136 -10.30 -10.66 5.31
N VAL A 137 -9.32 -9.73 5.30
CA VAL A 137 -9.27 -8.64 4.33
C VAL A 137 -9.23 -9.19 2.90
N ARG A 138 -8.38 -10.19 2.63
CA ARG A 138 -8.27 -10.79 1.29
C ARG A 138 -9.51 -11.55 0.88
N LEU A 139 -10.11 -12.31 1.80
CA LEU A 139 -11.37 -12.98 1.55
C LEU A 139 -12.45 -11.96 1.17
N ALA A 140 -12.55 -10.86 1.92
CA ALA A 140 -13.52 -9.82 1.63
C ALA A 140 -13.29 -9.15 0.28
N GLU A 141 -12.04 -8.83 -0.08
CA GLU A 141 -11.71 -8.26 -1.39
C GLU A 141 -12.06 -9.21 -2.56
N VAL A 142 -11.83 -10.51 -2.39
CA VAL A 142 -12.10 -11.53 -3.42
C VAL A 142 -13.61 -11.76 -3.60
N GLU A 143 -14.34 -11.95 -2.50
CA GLU A 143 -15.78 -12.25 -2.56
C GLU A 143 -16.60 -11.04 -3.04
N THR A 144 -16.21 -9.82 -2.65
CA THR A 144 -16.92 -8.59 -3.04
C THR A 144 -16.41 -7.95 -4.33
N GLN A 145 -15.23 -8.37 -4.83
CA GLN A 145 -14.51 -7.72 -5.93
C GLN A 145 -14.24 -6.21 -5.69
N GLN A 146 -14.20 -5.79 -4.43
CA GLN A 146 -13.89 -4.41 -4.03
C GLN A 146 -12.56 -4.33 -3.30
N THR A 147 -11.97 -3.13 -3.24
CA THR A 147 -10.77 -2.92 -2.41
C THR A 147 -11.14 -2.80 -0.94
N TRP A 148 -10.26 -3.28 -0.05
CA TRP A 148 -10.49 -3.17 1.39
C TRP A 148 -10.69 -1.72 1.86
N ALA A 149 -10.01 -0.76 1.24
CA ALA A 149 -10.18 0.65 1.59
C ALA A 149 -11.63 1.12 1.37
N ASN A 150 -12.26 0.71 0.28
CA ASN A 150 -13.65 1.05 -0.01
C ASN A 150 -14.61 0.31 0.91
N LEU A 151 -14.42 -1.01 1.08
CA LEU A 151 -15.25 -1.81 1.99
C LEU A 151 -15.22 -1.26 3.41
N ARG A 152 -14.02 -1.00 3.93
CA ARG A 152 -13.82 -0.42 5.25
C ARG A 152 -14.52 0.93 5.36
N PHE A 153 -14.35 1.81 4.37
CA PHE A 153 -14.99 3.12 4.36
C PHE A 153 -16.52 3.04 4.36
N GLU A 154 -17.11 2.11 3.61
CA GLU A 154 -18.57 1.93 3.61
C GLU A 154 -19.07 1.30 4.91
N LEU A 155 -18.37 0.30 5.45
CA LEU A 155 -18.76 -0.37 6.69
C LEU A 155 -18.58 0.52 7.92
N GLU A 156 -17.56 1.40 7.95
CA GLU A 156 -17.34 2.37 9.04
C GLU A 156 -18.46 3.42 9.15
N LYS A 157 -19.27 3.61 8.10
CA LYS A 157 -20.46 4.50 8.15
C LYS A 157 -21.68 3.86 8.81
N ILE A 158 -21.62 2.58 9.14
CA ILE A 158 -22.70 1.90 9.85
C ILE A 158 -22.54 2.20 11.34
N TYR A 159 -23.41 3.07 11.85
CA TYR A 159 -23.39 3.47 13.25
C TYR A 159 -24.55 2.82 14.01
N LEU A 160 -24.31 2.54 15.30
CA LEU A 160 -25.36 2.23 16.25
C LEU A 160 -25.75 3.52 16.97
N VAL A 161 -27.00 3.93 16.82
CA VAL A 161 -27.59 5.09 17.47
C VAL A 161 -28.34 4.64 18.72
N GLU A 162 -27.98 5.22 19.86
CA GLU A 162 -28.74 5.07 21.10
C GLU A 162 -29.80 6.17 21.18
N TRP A 163 -31.05 5.75 21.33
CA TRP A 163 -32.17 6.62 21.57
C TRP A 163 -32.58 6.47 23.03
N GLU A 164 -32.60 7.58 23.78
CA GLU A 164 -33.14 7.62 25.13
C GLU A 164 -34.51 8.30 25.11
N SER A 165 -35.52 7.61 25.64
CA SER A 165 -36.86 8.14 25.88
C SER A 165 -37.25 7.92 27.34
N THR A 166 -38.31 8.60 27.80
CA THR A 166 -38.92 8.34 29.11
C THR A 166 -39.35 6.88 29.28
N ASP A 167 -39.66 6.22 28.17
CA ASP A 167 -40.13 4.83 28.10
C ASP A 167 -39.01 3.81 27.81
N GLY A 168 -37.74 4.22 27.83
CA GLY A 168 -36.59 3.32 27.75
C GLY A 168 -35.52 3.72 26.74
N LYS A 169 -34.55 2.82 26.56
CA LYS A 169 -33.42 2.96 25.65
C LYS A 169 -33.58 2.03 24.45
N VAL A 170 -33.39 2.54 23.24
CA VAL A 170 -33.41 1.75 22.00
C VAL A 170 -32.08 1.91 21.29
N PHE A 171 -31.46 0.79 20.94
CA PHE A 171 -30.26 0.76 20.11
C PHE A 171 -30.65 0.42 18.68
N GLN A 172 -30.58 1.42 17.80
CA GLN A 172 -30.95 1.27 16.39
C GLN A 172 -29.75 1.57 15.49
N ARG A 173 -29.52 0.70 14.52
CA ARG A 173 -28.52 0.91 13.48
C ARG A 173 -29.01 1.93 12.43
N THR A 174 -28.08 2.65 11.82
CA THR A 174 -28.36 3.51 10.65
C THR A 174 -28.91 2.70 9.48
N GLU A 175 -29.69 3.36 8.61
CA GLU A 175 -30.20 2.75 7.38
C GLU A 175 -29.03 2.38 6.45
N LEU A 176 -29.09 1.18 5.86
CA LEU A 176 -28.05 0.74 4.93
C LEU A 176 -28.19 1.47 3.60
N THR A 177 -27.06 1.88 3.05
CA THR A 177 -26.98 2.28 1.65
C THR A 177 -27.05 1.05 0.74
N HIS A 178 -27.41 1.25 -0.53
CA HIS A 178 -27.42 0.18 -1.54
C HIS A 178 -26.05 -0.50 -1.69
N GLU A 179 -24.95 0.24 -1.52
CA GLU A 179 -23.61 -0.34 -1.58
C GLU A 179 -23.36 -1.28 -0.39
N GLN A 180 -23.82 -0.92 0.80
CA GLN A 180 -23.64 -1.74 2.01
C GLN A 180 -24.52 -2.99 2.00
N THR A 181 -25.76 -2.91 1.51
CA THR A 181 -26.64 -4.09 1.37
C THR A 181 -26.06 -5.12 0.41
N GLY A 182 -25.30 -4.71 -0.60
CA GLY A 182 -24.61 -5.63 -1.51
C GLY A 182 -23.43 -6.38 -0.88
N ILE A 183 -22.82 -5.86 0.19
CA ILE A 183 -21.63 -6.44 0.81
C ILE A 183 -21.96 -7.72 1.60
N PHE A 184 -23.04 -7.73 2.39
CA PHE A 184 -23.35 -8.85 3.28
C PHE A 184 -23.68 -10.15 2.52
N PRO A 185 -24.52 -10.15 1.47
CA PRO A 185 -24.78 -11.33 0.66
C PRO A 185 -23.53 -11.83 -0.06
N ALA A 186 -22.68 -10.93 -0.58
CA ALA A 186 -21.42 -11.29 -1.21
C ALA A 186 -20.48 -12.02 -0.24
N LEU A 187 -20.45 -11.60 1.03
CA LEU A 187 -19.69 -12.27 2.09
C LEU A 187 -20.40 -13.49 2.70
N LYS A 188 -21.60 -13.83 2.23
CA LYS A 188 -22.47 -14.88 2.80
C LYS A 188 -22.74 -14.66 4.30
N LEU A 189 -22.85 -13.40 4.70
CA LEU A 189 -23.14 -12.99 6.07
C LEU A 189 -24.59 -12.53 6.21
N PRO A 190 -25.24 -12.79 7.35
CA PRO A 190 -26.55 -12.22 7.63
C PRO A 190 -26.44 -10.69 7.77
N GLU A 191 -27.46 -9.99 7.29
CA GLU A 191 -27.54 -8.55 7.50
C GLU A 191 -27.69 -8.22 8.98
N PRO A 192 -26.96 -7.21 9.50
CA PRO A 192 -27.06 -6.82 10.88
C PRO A 192 -28.47 -6.26 11.17
N PRO A 193 -29.12 -6.70 12.27
CA PRO A 193 -30.48 -6.30 12.58
C PRO A 193 -30.59 -4.78 12.74
N ARG A 194 -31.71 -4.21 12.29
CA ARG A 194 -31.94 -2.76 12.38
C ARG A 194 -32.07 -2.29 13.83
N ILE A 195 -32.74 -3.09 14.66
CA ILE A 195 -32.87 -2.86 16.11
C ILE A 195 -32.02 -3.91 16.80
N TRP A 196 -31.04 -3.46 17.57
CA TRP A 196 -30.12 -4.33 18.27
C TRP A 196 -30.69 -4.73 19.64
N ASP A 197 -31.20 -3.75 20.40
CA ASP A 197 -31.76 -3.99 21.73
C ASP A 197 -32.77 -2.89 22.12
N ILE A 198 -33.74 -3.26 22.95
CA ILE A 198 -34.76 -2.37 23.54
C ILE A 198 -34.77 -2.59 25.05
N SER A 199 -34.17 -1.68 25.79
CA SER A 199 -34.20 -1.68 27.25
C SER A 199 -35.35 -0.82 27.75
N LEU A 200 -36.47 -1.46 28.10
CA LEU A 200 -37.59 -0.80 28.79
C LEU A 200 -37.22 -0.49 30.25
N PRO A 201 -37.66 0.64 30.83
CA PRO A 201 -37.46 0.94 32.23
C PRO A 201 -38.21 -0.13 33.03
N LYS A 202 -37.47 -0.87 33.87
CA LYS A 202 -38.08 -1.80 34.82
C LYS A 202 -39.10 -1.02 35.65
N GLY A 203 -40.35 -1.47 35.60
CA GLY A 203 -41.51 -0.77 36.12
C GLY A 203 -41.28 -0.09 37.47
N GLN A 204 -41.70 1.17 37.52
CA GLN A 204 -42.01 1.86 38.75
C GLN A 204 -43.07 1.02 39.47
N LYS A 205 -42.66 0.29 40.52
CA LYS A 205 -43.60 -0.38 41.43
C LYS A 205 -44.53 0.70 41.98
N VAL A 206 -45.81 0.60 41.65
CA VAL A 206 -46.91 1.28 42.35
C VAL A 206 -47.07 0.63 43.72
#